data_AF-A0A8J7ER78-F1
#
_entry.id   AF-A0A8J7ER78-F1
#
_cell.length_a   1.000
_cell.length_b   1.000
_cell.length_c   1.000
_cell.angle_alpha   90.00
_cell.angle_beta   90.00
_cell.angle_gamma   90.00
#
_symmetry.space_group_name_H-M   'P 1'
#
loop_
_entity.id
_entity.type
_entity.pdbx_description
1 polymer ?
#
loop_
_entity_poly.entity_id
_entity_poly.type
_entity_poly.pdbx_seq_one_letter_code
_entity_poly.pdbx_strand_id
1 'polypeptide(L)' 'MDFYDAFNETLHRFDIKAVDLAQETGLSMQRISQFKKGQNIRVEDLQKLLGAMPQEAKRYMLTLVAEGESD' A
#
# COMPACT_ATOMS: atom_id res chain seq x y z
N MET A 1 7.49 -2.86 -10.84
CA MET A 1 6.71 -1.78 -10.23
C MET A 1 7.22 -1.67 -8.83
N ASP A 2 7.57 -0.47 -8.41
CA ASP A 2 7.97 -0.29 -7.02
C ASP A 2 6.75 -0.37 -6.08
N PHE A 3 7.03 -0.36 -4.79
CA PHE A 3 6.00 -0.53 -3.77
C PHE A 3 4.96 0.60 -3.75
N TYR A 4 5.33 1.85 -4.09
CA TYR A 4 4.37 2.95 -3.99
C TYR A 4 3.42 2.97 -5.19
N ASP A 5 3.90 2.64 -6.38
CA ASP A 5 3.07 2.50 -7.57
C ASP A 5 2.09 1.34 -7.39
N ALA A 6 2.58 0.17 -6.96
CA ALA A 6 1.73 -0.99 -6.69
C ALA A 6 0.68 -0.70 -5.60
N PHE A 7 1.04 0.07 -4.57
CA PHE A 7 0.11 0.50 -3.54
C PHE A 7 -0.99 1.40 -4.11
N ASN A 8 -0.63 2.43 -4.88
CA ASN A 8 -1.59 3.36 -5.48
C ASN A 8 -2.58 2.64 -6.41
N GLU A 9 -2.08 1.76 -7.27
CA GLU A 9 -2.89 0.96 -8.19
C GLU A 9 -3.84 0.04 -7.42
N THR A 10 -3.36 -0.58 -6.34
CA THR A 10 -4.18 -1.44 -5.48
C THR A 10 -5.31 -0.65 -4.80
N LEU A 11 -5.01 0.54 -4.25
CA LEU A 11 -6.05 1.38 -3.65
C LEU A 11 -7.11 1.78 -4.66
N HIS A 12 -6.70 2.11 -5.88
CA HIS A 12 -7.62 2.49 -6.96
C HIS A 12 -8.52 1.31 -7.37
N ARG A 13 -7.93 0.14 -7.62
CA ARG A 13 -8.64 -1.04 -8.12
C ARG A 13 -9.68 -1.58 -7.13
N PHE A 14 -9.39 -1.50 -5.83
CA PHE A 14 -10.26 -2.04 -4.77
C PHE A 14 -11.10 -0.97 -4.06
N ASP A 15 -11.10 0.28 -4.55
CA ASP A 15 -11.76 1.44 -3.93
C ASP A 15 -11.42 1.62 -2.44
N ILE A 16 -10.16 1.37 -2.08
CA ILE A 16 -9.69 1.47 -0.69
C ILE A 16 -9.31 2.92 -0.40
N LYS A 17 -9.98 3.52 0.59
CA LYS A 17 -9.68 4.91 0.99
C LYS A 17 -8.53 4.93 1.97
N ALA A 18 -7.64 5.89 1.79
CA ALA A 18 -6.51 6.10 2.70
C ALA A 18 -6.95 6.42 4.15
N VAL A 19 -8.14 7.01 4.33
CA VAL A 19 -8.71 7.28 5.66
C VAL A 19 -9.05 6.01 6.41
N ASP A 20 -9.57 4.99 5.72
CA ASP A 20 -9.90 3.71 6.33
C ASP A 20 -8.60 3.00 6.75
N LEU A 21 -7.57 3.04 5.91
CA LEU A 21 -6.24 2.51 6.26
C LEU A 21 -5.62 3.23 7.45
N ALA A 22 -5.76 4.57 7.54
CA ALA A 22 -5.26 5.32 8.68
C ALA A 22 -5.95 4.90 9.99
N GLN A 23 -7.27 4.67 9.95
CA GLN A 23 -8.03 4.20 11.10
C GLN A 23 -7.55 2.81 11.55
N GLU A 24 -7.41 1.85 10.64
CA GLU A 24 -7.10 0.47 11.04
C GLU A 24 -5.63 0.23 11.39
N THR A 25 -4.73 1.04 10.84
CA THR A 25 -3.29 0.91 11.10
C THR A 25 -2.78 1.81 12.22
N GLY A 26 -3.56 2.84 12.60
CA GLY A 26 -3.12 3.93 13.47
C GLY A 26 -2.07 4.84 12.83
N LEU A 27 -1.79 4.71 11.53
CA LEU A 27 -0.88 5.59 10.80
C LEU A 27 -1.54 6.92 10.50
N SER A 28 -0.76 7.99 10.51
CA SER A 28 -1.28 9.31 10.13
C SER A 28 -1.58 9.37 8.63
N MET A 29 -2.60 10.14 8.25
CA MET A 29 -2.90 10.44 6.85
C MET A 29 -1.70 11.03 6.10
N GLN A 30 -0.85 11.80 6.80
CA GLN A 30 0.37 12.34 6.23
C GLN A 30 1.36 11.23 5.85
N ARG A 31 1.56 10.23 6.72
CA ARG A 31 2.46 9.09 6.45
C ARG A 31 1.99 8.29 5.24
N ILE A 32 0.69 8.01 5.15
CA ILE A 32 0.11 7.31 4.00
C ILE A 32 0.27 8.15 2.73
N SER A 33 -0.01 9.45 2.79
CA SER A 33 0.15 10.37 1.66
C SER A 33 1.61 10.47 1.19
N GLN A 34 2.58 10.47 2.10
CA GLN A 34 4.00 10.43 1.77
C GLN A 34 4.36 9.15 1.02
N PHE A 35 3.88 7.99 1.49
CA PHE A 35 4.11 6.73 0.81
C PHE A 35 3.53 6.74 -0.61
N LYS A 36 2.28 7.19 -0.77
CA LYS A 36 1.64 7.34 -2.09
C LYS A 36 2.41 8.24 -3.06
N LYS A 37 3.29 9.11 -2.56
CA LYS A 37 4.15 10.00 -3.35
C LYS A 37 5.57 9.45 -3.55
N GLY A 38 5.80 8.18 -3.24
CA GLY A 38 7.09 7.51 -3.41
C GLY A 38 8.10 7.79 -2.31
N GLN A 39 7.68 8.35 -1.17
CA GLN A 39 8.59 8.40 -0.02
C GLN A 39 8.68 7.03 0.65
N ASN A 40 9.91 6.65 0.97
CA ASN A 40 10.18 5.43 1.72
C ASN A 40 9.46 5.47 3.07
N ILE A 41 8.86 4.35 3.42
CA ILE A 41 8.30 4.07 4.74
C ILE A 41 9.09 2.96 5.41
N ARG A 42 8.94 2.85 6.73
CA ARG A 42 9.53 1.74 7.46
C ARG A 42 8.82 0.45 7.10
N VAL A 43 9.55 -0.66 7.14
CA VAL A 43 8.99 -1.99 6.87
C VAL A 43 7.80 -2.31 7.79
N GLU A 44 7.86 -1.87 9.06
CA GLU A 44 6.75 -2.01 10.02
C GLU A 44 5.46 -1.32 9.56
N ASP A 45 5.56 -0.12 8.97
CA ASP A 45 4.41 0.64 8.48
C ASP A 45 3.83 -0.01 7.22
N LEU A 46 4.70 -0.53 6.35
CA LEU A 46 4.27 -1.28 5.17
C LEU A 46 3.53 -2.56 5.55
N GLN A 47 4.04 -3.31 6.54
CA GLN A 47 3.36 -4.51 7.06
C GLN A 47 1.98 -4.20 7.63
N LYS A 48 1.83 -3.08 8.36
CA LYS A 48 0.53 -2.62 8.86
C LYS A 48 -0.42 -2.30 7.72
N LEU A 49 0.02 -1.54 6.71
CA LEU A 49 -0.79 -1.19 5.54
C LEU A 49 -1.26 -2.44 4.79
N LEU A 50 -0.35 -3.39 4.52
CA LEU A 50 -0.69 -4.67 3.90
C LEU A 50 -1.63 -5.52 4.77
N GLY A 51 -1.51 -5.42 6.10
CA GLY A 51 -2.38 -6.14 7.04
C GLY A 51 -3.80 -5.57 7.14
N ALA A 52 -3.96 -4.26 6.92
CA ALA A 52 -5.26 -3.58 6.92
C ALA A 52 -6.03 -3.74 5.60
N MET A 53 -5.37 -4.19 4.53
CA MET A 53 -6.03 -4.46 3.25
C MET A 53 -6.85 -5.76 3.29
N PRO A 54 -7.94 -5.83 2.50
CA PRO A 54 -8.56 -7.10 2.15
C PRO A 54 -7.53 -8.09 1.59
N GLN A 55 -7.70 -9.38 1.88
CA GLN A 55 -6.73 -10.41 1.50
C GLN A 55 -6.44 -10.44 -0.02
N GLU A 56 -7.46 -10.19 -0.85
CA GLU A 56 -7.32 -10.13 -2.30
C GLU A 56 -6.52 -8.91 -2.76
N ALA A 57 -6.77 -7.74 -2.17
CA ALA A 57 -6.02 -6.51 -2.46
C ALA A 57 -4.54 -6.65 -2.07
N LYS A 58 -4.26 -7.24 -0.90
CA LYS A 58 -2.90 -7.56 -0.46
C LYS A 58 -2.17 -8.46 -1.46
N ARG A 59 -2.83 -9.56 -1.90
CA ARG A 59 -2.24 -10.49 -2.89
C ARG A 59 -1.95 -9.78 -4.20
N TYR A 60 -2.92 -9.00 -4.70
CA TYR A 60 -2.77 -8.23 -5.93
C TYR A 60 -1.57 -7.28 -5.86
N MET A 61 -1.45 -6.49 -4.78
CA MET A 61 -0.32 -5.59 -4.60
C MET A 61 1.02 -6.33 -4.64
N LEU A 62 1.14 -7.46 -3.93
CA LEU A 62 2.38 -8.24 -3.89
C LEU A 62 2.71 -8.87 -5.24
N THR A 63 1.70 -9.29 -6.02
CA THR A 63 1.89 -9.73 -7.40
C THR A 63 2.42 -8.61 -8.29
N LEU A 64 1.85 -7.40 -8.21
CA LEU A 64 2.32 -6.24 -8.99
C LEU A 64 3.79 -5.89 -8.71
N VAL A 65 4.20 -5.97 -7.44
CA VAL A 65 5.61 -5.76 -7.05
C VAL A 65 6.49 -6.86 -7.64
N ALA A 66 6.13 -8.13 -7.44
CA ALA A 66 6.93 -9.27 -7.91
C ALA A 66 7.05 -9.32 -9.44
N GLU A 67 5.97 -9.06 -10.17
CA GLU A 67 5.98 -9.11 -11.63
C GLU A 67 6.79 -7.98 -12.24
N GLY A 68 6.74 -6.78 -11.63
CA GLY A 68 7.51 -5.66 -12.14
C GLY A 68 8.93 -5.53 -11.57
N GLU A 69 9.42 -6.53 -10.82
CA GLU A 69 10.86 -6.78 -10.60
C GLU A 69 11.45 -7.66 -11.73
N SER A 70 10.66 -8.05 -12.72
CA SER A 70 11.13 -8.76 -13.91
C SER A 70 11.81 -7.79 -14.90
N ASP A 71 13.06 -7.43 -14.61
CA ASP A 71 14.05 -6.94 -15.58
C ASP A 71 15.34 -7.77 -15.46
#